data_AF-A0A5D0T683-F1
#
_entry.id   AF-A0A5D0T683-F1
#
_cell.length_a   1.000
_cell.length_b   1.000
_cell.length_c   1.000
_cell.angle_alpha   90.00
_cell.angle_beta   90.00
_cell.angle_gamma   90.00
#
_symmetry.space_group_name_H-M   'P 1'
#
loop_
_entity.id
_entity.type
_entity.pdbx_description
1 polymer ?
#
loop_
_entity_poly.entity_id
_entity_poly.type
_entity_poly.pdbx_seq_one_letter_code
_entity_poly.pdbx_strand_id
1 'polypeptide(L)'
;MGEWFETIADVEATPEDADHLGAEVLSWLVEQGIVVAEPTECILGNHGHRPGPNYAAATVEPWDDLHELATNGFRVVTGQSVFYSMGVDQVICPHCNAAVVDGQDQDSWSDFTPVIDEWYMGGAGVRACRHCGKPVGLNEWGWSPPWGFGYLGFEFWNWPMLAPGFVAAVSNRLGHRTVQPCGKL
;
A
#
# COMPACT_ATOMS: atom_id res chain seq x y z
N MET A 1 -9.71 11.25 17.54
CA MET A 1 -10.17 10.63 16.27
C MET A 1 -8.89 10.15 15.60
N GLY A 2 -8.78 8.86 15.29
CA GLY A 2 -7.55 8.29 14.73
C GLY A 2 -7.39 8.59 13.26
N GLU A 3 -6.14 8.60 12.78
CA GLU A 3 -5.76 8.92 11.40
C GLU A 3 -5.84 7.64 10.56
N TRP A 4 -6.40 7.72 9.37
CA TRP A 4 -6.57 6.57 8.49
C TRP A 4 -5.71 6.71 7.24
N PHE A 5 -5.25 5.58 6.72
CA PHE A 5 -4.55 5.54 5.44
C PHE A 5 -5.05 4.37 4.58
N GLU A 6 -4.98 4.59 3.28
CA GLU A 6 -5.12 3.56 2.26
C GLU A 6 -3.98 3.73 1.25
N THR A 7 -3.36 2.61 0.87
CA THR A 7 -2.22 2.61 -0.04
C THR A 7 -2.51 1.73 -1.23
N ILE A 8 -2.26 2.21 -2.45
CA ILE A 8 -2.13 1.36 -3.63
C ILE A 8 -0.64 1.02 -3.76
N ALA A 9 -0.27 -0.22 -3.45
CA ALA A 9 1.11 -0.68 -3.47
C ALA A 9 1.38 -1.50 -4.74
N ASP A 10 2.38 -1.09 -5.51
CA ASP A 10 2.90 -1.86 -6.64
C ASP A 10 3.93 -2.87 -6.13
N VAL A 11 3.62 -4.15 -6.29
CA VAL A 11 4.44 -5.26 -5.79
C VAL A 11 5.36 -5.86 -6.86
N GLU A 12 5.38 -5.27 -8.05
CA GLU A 12 6.18 -5.71 -9.20
C GLU A 12 7.10 -4.61 -9.73
N ALA A 13 6.88 -3.34 -9.35
CA ALA A 13 7.81 -2.25 -9.63
C ALA A 13 9.22 -2.55 -9.10
N THR A 14 10.21 -2.36 -9.97
CA THR A 14 11.63 -2.49 -9.62
C THR A 14 12.15 -1.23 -8.92
N PRO A 15 13.30 -1.29 -8.23
CA PRO A 15 13.96 -0.10 -7.69
C PRO A 15 14.22 0.97 -8.76
N GLU A 16 14.58 0.54 -9.97
CA GLU A 16 14.91 1.42 -11.08
C GLU A 16 13.68 2.11 -11.68
N ASP A 17 12.53 1.42 -11.67
CA ASP A 17 11.28 1.95 -12.24
C ASP A 17 10.49 2.81 -11.24
N ALA A 18 10.66 2.59 -9.93
CA ALA A 18 9.80 3.15 -8.89
C ALA A 18 9.69 4.68 -8.94
N ASP A 19 10.82 5.38 -9.06
CA ASP A 19 10.82 6.85 -9.14
C ASP A 19 10.13 7.36 -10.41
N HIS A 20 10.36 6.69 -11.55
CA HIS A 20 9.77 7.07 -12.82
C HIS A 20 8.26 6.84 -12.84
N LEU A 21 7.81 5.62 -12.50
CA LEU A 21 6.39 5.27 -12.43
C LEU A 21 5.64 6.09 -11.39
N GLY A 22 6.28 6.35 -10.24
CA GLY A 22 5.74 7.23 -9.20
C GLY A 22 5.49 8.65 -9.71
N ALA A 23 6.46 9.22 -10.43
CA ALA A 23 6.34 10.55 -11.02
C ALA A 23 5.29 10.60 -12.15
N GLU A 24 5.18 9.56 -12.98
CA GLU A 24 4.17 9.45 -14.03
C GLU A 24 2.75 9.44 -13.45
N VAL A 25 2.50 8.61 -12.43
CA VAL A 25 1.19 8.56 -11.76
C VAL A 25 0.88 9.89 -11.07
N LEU A 26 1.84 10.48 -10.34
CA LEU A 26 1.63 11.80 -9.72
C LEU A 26 1.28 12.87 -10.76
N SER A 27 2.03 12.94 -11.86
CA SER A 27 1.78 13.89 -12.94
C SER A 27 0.36 13.74 -13.49
N TRP A 28 -0.06 12.49 -13.73
CA TRP A 28 -1.42 12.19 -14.16
C TRP A 28 -2.47 12.63 -13.13
N LEU A 29 -2.27 12.36 -11.83
CA LEU A 29 -3.21 12.78 -10.78
C LEU A 29 -3.35 14.30 -10.70
N VAL A 30 -2.25 15.03 -10.86
CA VAL A 30 -2.23 16.50 -10.92
C VAL A 30 -2.98 17.00 -12.15
N GLU A 31 -2.73 16.42 -13.33
CA GLU A 31 -3.42 16.77 -14.57
C GLU A 31 -4.94 16.53 -14.50
N GLN A 32 -5.38 15.46 -13.81
CA GLN A 32 -6.79 15.19 -13.57
C GLN A 32 -7.40 16.06 -12.46
N GLY A 33 -6.59 16.89 -11.78
CA GLY A 33 -7.02 17.71 -10.65
C GLY A 33 -7.41 16.89 -9.41
N ILE A 34 -6.95 15.64 -9.31
CA ILE A 34 -7.22 14.76 -8.17
C ILE A 34 -6.38 15.21 -6.98
N VAL A 35 -5.14 15.64 -7.20
CA VAL A 35 -4.25 16.21 -6.18
C VAL A 35 -3.68 17.56 -6.66
N VAL A 36 -3.26 18.40 -5.72
CA VAL A 36 -2.57 19.66 -5.99
C VAL A 36 -1.07 19.40 -6.22
N ALA A 37 -0.47 20.06 -7.22
CA ALA A 37 0.93 19.87 -7.58
C ALA A 37 1.92 20.24 -6.47
N GLU A 38 1.67 21.36 -5.77
CA GLU A 38 2.57 21.85 -4.73
C GLU A 38 2.44 21.01 -3.45
N PRO A 39 3.53 20.43 -2.93
CA PRO A 39 3.49 19.70 -1.68
C PRO A 39 3.38 20.64 -0.47
N THR A 40 2.62 20.23 0.54
CA THR A 40 2.41 20.98 1.80
C THR A 40 2.49 20.03 2.98
N GLU A 41 2.60 20.55 4.20
CA GLU A 41 2.47 19.75 5.43
C GLU A 41 1.03 19.23 5.61
N CYS A 42 0.68 18.18 4.88
CA CYS A 42 -0.65 17.57 4.86
C CYS A 42 -0.65 16.05 5.07
N ILE A 43 0.50 15.49 5.44
CA ILE A 43 0.62 14.10 5.92
C ILE A 43 1.28 14.12 7.30
N LEU A 44 1.27 12.99 8.02
CA LEU A 44 1.78 12.93 9.40
C LEU A 44 3.27 13.33 9.50
N GLY A 45 3.52 14.56 9.95
CA GLY A 45 4.85 15.11 10.18
C GLY A 45 5.72 15.28 8.94
N ASN A 46 5.12 15.32 7.73
CA ASN A 46 5.85 15.40 6.48
C ASN A 46 5.02 16.11 5.38
N HIS A 47 5.59 16.27 4.19
CA HIS A 47 4.97 16.94 3.05
C HIS A 47 4.32 15.95 2.08
N GLY A 48 3.15 16.31 1.56
CA GLY A 48 2.43 15.57 0.52
C GLY A 48 1.56 16.50 -0.32
N HIS A 49 0.80 15.94 -1.25
CA HIS A 49 -0.07 16.68 -2.16
C HIS A 49 -1.48 16.73 -1.60
N ARG A 50 -2.04 17.92 -1.37
CA ARG A 50 -3.44 18.04 -0.89
C ARG A 50 -4.43 17.52 -1.93
N PRO A 51 -5.64 17.11 -1.53
CA PRO A 51 -6.72 16.80 -2.46
C PRO A 51 -6.97 18.00 -3.38
N GLY A 52 -7.05 17.73 -4.68
CA GLY A 52 -7.37 18.71 -5.70
C GLY A 52 -8.88 18.91 -5.84
N PRO A 53 -9.32 19.87 -6.65
CA PRO A 53 -10.75 20.19 -6.83
C PRO A 53 -11.57 19.03 -7.42
N ASN A 54 -10.92 18.02 -8.02
CA ASN A 54 -11.55 16.85 -8.62
C ASN A 54 -11.26 15.55 -7.84
N TYR A 55 -10.84 15.63 -6.57
CA TYR A 55 -10.52 14.44 -5.77
C TYR A 55 -11.70 13.44 -5.68
N ALA A 56 -12.94 13.95 -5.74
CA ALA A 56 -14.16 13.15 -5.71
C ALA A 56 -14.19 12.05 -6.79
N ALA A 57 -13.54 12.26 -7.94
CA ALA A 57 -13.44 11.26 -9.00
C ALA A 57 -12.66 10.00 -8.58
N ALA A 58 -11.85 10.08 -7.51
CA ALA A 58 -11.05 8.98 -7.00
C ALA A 58 -11.71 8.18 -5.86
N THR A 59 -12.91 8.56 -5.40
CA THR A 59 -13.50 8.04 -4.14
C THR A 59 -14.96 7.62 -4.28
N VAL A 60 -15.45 6.71 -3.42
CA VAL A 60 -16.82 6.16 -3.51
C VAL A 60 -17.88 7.08 -2.87
N GLU A 61 -17.52 7.88 -1.86
CA GLU A 61 -18.43 8.80 -1.18
C GLU A 61 -17.64 10.06 -0.77
N PRO A 62 -17.46 11.03 -1.66
CA PRO A 62 -16.73 12.25 -1.34
C PRO A 62 -17.43 13.05 -0.26
N TRP A 63 -16.65 13.79 0.53
CA TRP A 63 -17.14 14.63 1.61
C TRP A 63 -16.31 15.91 1.69
N ASP A 64 -16.99 17.05 1.69
CA ASP A 64 -16.35 18.36 1.48
C ASP A 64 -15.35 18.71 2.59
N ASP A 65 -15.56 18.22 3.80
CA ASP A 65 -14.71 18.49 4.98
C ASP A 65 -13.31 17.86 4.87
N LEU A 66 -13.05 16.97 3.88
CA LEU A 66 -11.71 16.43 3.63
C LEU A 66 -10.66 17.55 3.51
N HIS A 67 -11.00 18.66 2.86
CA HIS A 67 -10.10 19.79 2.67
C HIS A 67 -9.76 20.53 3.97
N GLU A 68 -10.61 20.42 4.99
CA GLU A 68 -10.45 21.07 6.30
C GLU A 68 -9.49 20.30 7.21
N LEU A 69 -9.23 19.03 6.91
CA LEU A 69 -8.29 18.22 7.68
C LEU A 69 -6.85 18.72 7.51
N ALA A 70 -6.11 18.72 8.63
CA ALA A 70 -4.67 18.96 8.61
C ALA A 70 -3.96 17.84 7.84
N THR A 71 -4.33 16.59 8.12
CA THR A 71 -3.82 15.40 7.45
C THR A 71 -4.84 14.93 6.42
N ASN A 72 -4.56 15.18 5.15
CA ASN A 72 -5.38 14.74 4.01
C ASN A 72 -4.57 14.49 2.73
N GLY A 73 -3.25 14.41 2.87
CA GLY A 73 -2.33 14.39 1.75
C GLY A 73 -2.27 13.05 1.04
N PHE A 74 -1.90 13.15 -0.23
CA PHE A 74 -1.40 12.06 -1.04
C PHE A 74 0.13 12.06 -1.04
N ARG A 75 0.75 10.89 -0.97
CA ARG A 75 2.20 10.74 -1.08
C ARG A 75 2.56 9.57 -1.99
N VAL A 76 3.54 9.80 -2.86
CA VAL A 76 4.27 8.73 -3.54
C VAL A 76 5.39 8.27 -2.63
N VAL A 77 5.43 6.98 -2.33
CA VAL A 77 6.49 6.33 -1.57
C VAL A 77 7.33 5.54 -2.57
N THR A 78 8.62 5.87 -2.67
CA THR A 78 9.58 5.11 -3.46
C THR A 78 10.69 4.54 -2.58
N GLY A 79 11.31 3.45 -3.04
CA GLY A 79 12.32 2.71 -2.30
C GLY A 79 11.74 1.52 -1.52
N GLN A 80 12.64 0.64 -1.07
CA GLN A 80 12.26 -0.64 -0.49
C GLN A 80 11.39 -0.47 0.75
N SER A 81 10.15 -0.98 0.68
CA SER A 81 9.11 -0.71 1.65
C SER A 81 8.27 -1.95 1.95
N VAL A 82 7.60 -1.93 3.09
CA VAL A 82 6.49 -2.83 3.43
C VAL A 82 5.25 -1.97 3.60
N PHE A 83 4.28 -2.17 2.71
CA PHE A 83 2.97 -1.55 2.76
C PHE A 83 2.03 -2.54 3.45
N TYR A 84 1.69 -2.26 4.70
CA TYR A 84 0.95 -3.21 5.53
C TYR A 84 -0.42 -2.67 5.91
N SER A 85 -1.37 -3.60 6.02
CA SER A 85 -2.64 -3.33 6.66
C SER A 85 -2.52 -3.54 8.16
N MET A 86 -3.19 -2.70 8.95
CA MET A 86 -3.21 -2.87 10.40
C MET A 86 -4.10 -4.04 10.81
N GLY A 87 -3.55 -4.92 11.67
CA GLY A 87 -4.22 -6.13 12.14
C GLY A 87 -4.28 -7.20 11.04
N VAL A 88 -3.32 -8.14 11.03
CA VAL A 88 -3.40 -9.31 10.14
C VAL A 88 -4.24 -10.37 10.80
N ASP A 89 -5.28 -10.79 10.09
CA ASP A 89 -6.14 -11.90 10.49
C ASP A 89 -5.52 -13.24 10.10
N GLN A 90 -4.97 -13.33 8.89
CA GLN A 90 -4.46 -14.59 8.36
C GLN A 90 -3.40 -14.41 7.28
N VAL A 91 -2.47 -15.36 7.21
CA VAL A 91 -1.56 -15.54 6.07
C VAL A 91 -1.67 -16.97 5.56
N ILE A 92 -2.00 -17.14 4.27
CA ILE A 92 -2.28 -18.44 3.65
C ILE A 92 -1.19 -18.82 2.65
N CYS A 93 -0.74 -20.08 2.70
CA CYS A 93 0.17 -20.62 1.70
C CYS A 93 -0.55 -20.83 0.34
N PRO A 94 -0.03 -20.29 -0.78
CA PRO A 94 -0.67 -20.46 -2.10
C PRO A 94 -0.61 -21.89 -2.63
N HIS A 95 0.24 -22.77 -2.06
CA HIS A 95 0.44 -24.12 -2.58
C HIS A 95 -0.31 -25.21 -1.82
N CYS A 96 -0.54 -25.03 -0.52
CA CYS A 96 -1.22 -26.05 0.32
C CYS A 96 -2.43 -25.51 1.06
N ASN A 97 -2.73 -24.21 0.90
CA ASN A 97 -3.85 -23.52 1.52
C ASN A 97 -3.85 -23.57 3.07
N ALA A 98 -2.72 -23.92 3.69
CA ALA A 98 -2.57 -23.89 5.12
C ALA A 98 -2.40 -22.44 5.60
N ALA A 99 -3.12 -22.09 6.67
CA ALA A 99 -2.91 -20.86 7.43
C ALA A 99 -1.61 -21.00 8.23
N VAL A 100 -0.65 -20.13 7.96
CA VAL A 100 0.65 -20.11 8.64
C VAL A 100 0.73 -19.05 9.73
N VAL A 101 -0.08 -18.01 9.62
CA VAL A 101 -0.32 -16.99 10.65
C VAL A 101 -1.82 -16.97 10.94
N ASP A 102 -2.16 -16.87 12.23
CA ASP A 102 -3.50 -16.62 12.74
C ASP A 102 -3.43 -15.37 13.64
N GLY A 103 -4.24 -14.35 13.36
CA GLY A 103 -4.24 -13.07 14.08
C GLY A 103 -4.56 -13.18 15.58
N GLN A 104 -5.14 -14.30 16.02
CA GLN A 104 -5.38 -14.57 17.45
C GLN A 104 -4.15 -15.20 18.14
N ASP A 105 -3.17 -15.68 17.37
CA ASP A 105 -1.96 -16.34 17.86
C ASP A 105 -0.72 -15.50 17.50
N GLN A 106 -0.26 -14.69 18.45
CA GLN A 106 0.92 -13.84 18.27
C GLN A 106 2.20 -14.65 17.98
N ASP A 107 2.31 -15.87 18.49
CA ASP A 107 3.49 -16.71 18.28
C ASP A 107 3.57 -17.21 16.82
N SER A 108 2.44 -17.25 16.11
CA SER A 108 2.36 -17.68 14.71
C SER A 108 3.14 -16.76 13.76
N TRP A 109 3.44 -15.52 14.19
CA TRP A 109 4.24 -14.54 13.46
C TRP A 109 5.75 -14.76 13.51
N SER A 110 6.24 -15.56 14.47
CA SER A 110 7.68 -15.74 14.75
C SER A 110 8.49 -16.16 13.52
N ASP A 111 7.89 -16.89 12.58
CA ASP A 111 8.54 -17.30 11.34
C ASP A 111 8.59 -16.20 10.25
N PHE A 112 7.72 -15.18 10.32
CA PHE A 112 7.63 -14.13 9.30
C PHE A 112 8.46 -12.90 9.65
N THR A 113 8.55 -12.53 10.94
CA THR A 113 9.35 -11.38 11.37
C THR A 113 10.77 -11.39 10.79
N PRO A 114 11.55 -12.50 10.85
CA PRO A 114 12.91 -12.51 10.32
C PRO A 114 12.96 -12.31 8.81
N VAL A 115 11.97 -12.80 8.07
CA VAL A 115 11.92 -12.71 6.60
C VAL A 115 11.54 -11.29 6.16
N ILE A 116 10.68 -10.63 6.94
CA ILE A 116 10.31 -9.22 6.75
C ILE A 116 11.49 -8.31 7.09
N ASP A 117 12.21 -8.60 8.18
CA ASP A 117 13.45 -7.88 8.52
C ASP A 117 14.51 -8.06 7.43
N GLU A 118 14.67 -9.28 6.90
CA GLU A 118 15.58 -9.56 5.78
C GLU A 118 15.19 -8.75 4.54
N TRP A 119 13.90 -8.66 4.23
CA TRP A 119 13.40 -7.81 3.14
C TRP A 119 13.85 -6.37 3.30
N TYR A 120 13.70 -5.75 4.48
CA TYR A 120 14.19 -4.40 4.72
C TYR A 120 15.70 -4.23 4.51
N MET A 121 16.47 -5.31 4.63
CA MET A 121 17.92 -5.34 4.39
C MET A 121 18.30 -5.67 2.94
N GLY A 122 17.34 -5.73 2.01
CA GLY A 122 17.58 -6.08 0.61
C GLY A 122 17.53 -7.58 0.30
N GLY A 123 17.03 -8.39 1.23
CA GLY A 123 16.84 -9.83 1.04
C GLY A 123 15.75 -10.16 0.03
N ALA A 124 15.74 -11.42 -0.42
CA ALA A 124 14.80 -11.88 -1.44
C ALA A 124 13.34 -11.95 -0.95
N GLY A 125 13.11 -11.94 0.37
CA GLY A 125 11.77 -12.06 0.93
C GLY A 125 11.12 -13.40 0.57
N VAL A 126 11.86 -14.50 0.62
CA VAL A 126 11.36 -15.84 0.29
C VAL A 126 11.45 -16.73 1.51
N ARG A 127 10.38 -17.45 1.82
CA ARG A 127 10.40 -18.49 2.85
C ARG A 127 9.67 -19.76 2.44
N ALA A 128 10.14 -20.88 2.98
CA ALA A 128 9.42 -22.14 2.84
C ALA A 128 8.17 -22.16 3.75
N CYS A 129 7.07 -22.71 3.25
CA CYS A 129 5.90 -22.99 4.07
C CYS A 129 6.20 -24.10 5.08
N ARG A 130 5.89 -23.88 6.36
CA ARG A 130 6.09 -24.89 7.42
C ARG A 130 5.28 -26.18 7.22
N HIS A 131 4.20 -26.14 6.43
CA HIS A 131 3.33 -27.30 6.18
C HIS A 131 3.73 -28.10 4.94
N CYS A 132 4.06 -27.44 3.83
CA CYS A 132 4.34 -28.14 2.56
C CYS A 132 5.79 -28.02 2.08
N GLY A 133 6.63 -27.22 2.76
CA GLY A 133 8.05 -27.04 2.47
C GLY A 133 8.39 -26.25 1.20
N LYS A 134 7.39 -25.84 0.40
CA LYS A 134 7.65 -25.08 -0.84
C LYS A 134 8.08 -23.65 -0.53
N PRO A 135 9.08 -23.10 -1.25
CA PRO A 135 9.46 -21.69 -1.15
C PRO A 135 8.36 -20.81 -1.72
N VAL A 136 8.07 -19.71 -1.03
CA VAL A 136 7.03 -18.73 -1.40
C VAL A 136 7.57 -17.34 -1.09
N GLY A 137 7.53 -16.45 -2.09
CA GLY A 137 7.88 -15.04 -1.93
C GLY A 137 6.84 -14.29 -1.11
N LEU A 138 7.26 -13.24 -0.39
CA LEU A 138 6.39 -12.45 0.49
C LEU A 138 5.10 -11.98 -0.22
N ASN A 139 5.18 -11.53 -1.48
CA ASN A 139 4.01 -11.08 -2.27
C ASN A 139 3.14 -12.20 -2.86
N GLU A 140 3.52 -13.48 -2.70
CA GLU A 140 2.76 -14.66 -3.17
C GLU A 140 1.92 -15.28 -2.05
N TRP A 141 2.20 -14.92 -0.79
CA TRP A 141 1.37 -15.32 0.34
C TRP A 141 0.00 -14.64 0.27
N GLY A 142 -1.05 -15.37 0.65
CA GLY A 142 -2.39 -14.82 0.78
C GLY A 142 -2.53 -14.04 2.09
N TRP A 143 -2.13 -12.77 2.08
CA TRP A 143 -2.28 -11.84 3.21
C TRP A 143 -3.73 -11.38 3.34
N SER A 144 -4.29 -11.49 4.54
CA SER A 144 -5.60 -10.97 4.88
C SER A 144 -5.55 -10.21 6.20
N PRO A 145 -5.84 -8.89 6.21
CA PRO A 145 -5.95 -7.98 5.06
C PRO A 145 -4.66 -7.88 4.21
N PRO A 146 -4.72 -7.31 2.98
CA PRO A 146 -3.60 -7.28 2.05
C PRO A 146 -2.37 -6.56 2.60
N TRP A 147 -1.21 -7.14 2.34
CA TRP A 147 0.11 -6.55 2.52
C TRP A 147 0.85 -6.56 1.18
N GLY A 148 1.75 -5.60 0.98
CA GLY A 148 2.59 -5.48 -0.20
C GLY A 148 4.04 -5.21 0.19
N PHE A 149 4.96 -5.88 -0.49
CA PHE A 149 6.40 -5.73 -0.32
C PHE A 149 6.94 -5.24 -1.66
N GLY A 150 7.46 -4.03 -1.72
CA GLY A 150 7.80 -3.44 -3.01
C GLY A 150 8.59 -2.16 -2.90
N TYR A 151 8.74 -1.49 -4.04
CA TYR A 151 9.52 -0.26 -4.16
C TYR A 151 8.67 0.97 -4.46
N LEU A 152 7.36 0.80 -4.67
CA LEU A 152 6.45 1.88 -5.05
C LEU A 152 5.09 1.73 -4.36
N GLY A 153 4.63 2.81 -3.74
CA GLY A 153 3.30 2.89 -3.16
C GLY A 153 2.70 4.30 -3.24
N PHE A 154 1.38 4.34 -3.26
CA PHE A 154 0.58 5.55 -3.41
C PHE A 154 -0.35 5.66 -2.20
N GLU A 155 0.03 6.48 -1.23
CA GLU A 155 -0.60 6.54 0.09
C GLU A 155 -1.55 7.75 0.18
N PHE A 156 -2.78 7.50 0.61
CA PHE A 156 -3.86 8.46 0.73
C PHE A 156 -4.29 8.56 2.20
N TRP A 157 -4.13 9.74 2.80
CA TRP A 157 -4.39 9.96 4.23
C TRP A 157 -5.79 10.54 4.48
N ASN A 158 -6.64 9.86 5.24
CA ASN A 158 -8.02 10.27 5.57
C ASN A 158 -8.95 10.52 4.38
N TRP A 159 -8.58 10.09 3.18
CA TRP A 159 -9.49 10.13 2.04
C TRP A 159 -10.68 9.21 2.35
N PRO A 160 -11.87 9.46 1.77
CA PRO A 160 -12.86 8.41 1.67
C PRO A 160 -12.29 7.21 0.93
N MET A 161 -12.93 6.06 1.10
CA MET A 161 -12.54 4.83 0.42
C MET A 161 -12.34 5.07 -1.07
N LEU A 162 -11.19 4.64 -1.58
CA LEU A 162 -10.87 4.82 -2.99
C LEU A 162 -11.87 4.06 -3.86
N ALA A 163 -12.26 4.67 -4.97
CA ALA A 163 -13.15 4.05 -5.93
C ALA A 163 -12.44 2.86 -6.60
N PRO A 164 -13.06 1.67 -6.69
CA PRO A 164 -12.43 0.53 -7.36
C PRO A 164 -12.00 0.81 -8.79
N GLY A 165 -12.77 1.65 -9.52
CA GLY A 165 -12.41 2.10 -10.86
C GLY A 165 -11.18 3.00 -10.90
N PHE A 166 -10.96 3.80 -9.86
CA PHE A 166 -9.76 4.62 -9.71
C PHE A 166 -8.54 3.76 -9.39
N VAL A 167 -8.66 2.83 -8.44
CA VAL A 167 -7.58 1.87 -8.11
C VAL A 167 -7.18 1.10 -9.38
N ALA A 168 -8.14 0.56 -10.12
CA ALA A 168 -7.89 -0.14 -11.38
C ALA A 168 -7.24 0.77 -12.44
N ALA A 169 -7.61 2.05 -12.51
CA ALA A 169 -7.01 3.01 -13.42
C ALA A 169 -5.53 3.31 -13.09
N VAL A 170 -5.16 3.29 -11.81
CA VAL A 170 -3.76 3.36 -11.36
C VAL A 170 -3.03 2.08 -11.74
N SER A 171 -3.56 0.89 -11.40
CA SER A 171 -2.93 -0.39 -11.74
C SER A 171 -2.69 -0.57 -13.24
N ASN A 172 -3.67 -0.18 -14.07
CA ASN A 172 -3.54 -0.26 -15.53
C ASN A 172 -2.47 0.66 -16.10
N ARG A 173 -2.20 1.80 -15.45
CA ARG A 173 -1.11 2.72 -15.87
C ARG A 173 0.25 2.15 -15.54
N LEU A 174 0.37 1.50 -14.39
CA LEU A 174 1.58 0.80 -13.98
C LEU A 174 1.84 -0.44 -14.85
N GLY A 175 0.76 -1.10 -15.31
CA GLY A 175 0.86 -2.37 -16.04
C GLY A 175 1.22 -3.55 -15.13
N HIS A 176 1.15 -3.34 -13.81
CA HIS A 176 1.62 -4.25 -12.77
C HIS A 176 0.49 -4.70 -11.86
N ARG A 177 0.72 -5.80 -11.15
CA ARG A 177 -0.13 -6.19 -10.02
C ARG A 177 0.05 -5.20 -8.87
N THR A 178 -1.07 -4.73 -8.34
CA THR A 178 -1.11 -3.92 -7.12
C THR A 178 -1.90 -4.60 -6.02
N VAL A 179 -1.63 -4.22 -4.78
CA VAL A 179 -2.41 -4.58 -3.59
C VAL A 179 -2.82 -3.31 -2.85
N GLN A 180 -3.83 -3.41 -1.98
CA GLN A 180 -4.44 -2.25 -1.32
C GLN A 180 -4.40 -2.35 0.21
N PRO A 181 -3.25 -2.11 0.85
CA PRO A 181 -3.16 -2.12 2.30
C PRO A 181 -3.81 -0.89 2.94
N CYS A 182 -4.42 -1.03 4.12
CA CYS A 182 -5.04 0.09 4.83
C CYS A 182 -5.01 -0.07 6.36
N GLY A 183 -5.17 1.03 7.09
CA GLY A 183 -5.11 0.99 8.54
C GLY A 183 -5.55 2.28 9.21
N LYS A 184 -5.72 2.21 10.54
CA LYS A 184 -6.08 3.36 11.38
C LYS A 184 -5.14 3.46 12.59
N LEU A 185 -4.43 4.57 12.67
CA LEU A 185 -3.50 4.95 13.76
C LEU A 185 -4.23 5.54 14.95
#